data_AF-A0A846ATM4-F1
#
_entry.id   AF-A0A846ATM4-F1
#
_cell.length_a   1.000
_cell.length_b   1.000
_cell.length_c   1.000
_cell.angle_alpha   90.00
_cell.angle_beta   90.00
_cell.angle_gamma   90.00
#
_symmetry.space_group_name_H-M   'P 1'
#
loop_
_entity.id
_entity.type
_entity.pdbx_description
1 polymer ?
#
loop_
_entity_poly.entity_id
_entity_poly.type
_entity_poly.pdbx_seq_one_letter_code
_entity_poly.pdbx_strand_id
1 'polypeptide(L)'
;MNYPLEAAQYWQYGMMEAITYAEKSSYNCVILSSDRNSNCFAIQDFVTKIPFYIQYPPQEDQRSPIPPWVKGSREKVYSLDKYRLMSISRQSELDNKCLFILRPDEVTSLLARGEKVKEVYSVKDPRGIEHFKLVEVNSSK
;
A
#
# COMPACT_ATOMS: atom_id res chain seq x y z
N MET A 1 -31.50 -15.32 -1.72
CA MET A 1 -30.90 -14.09 -1.16
C MET A 1 -30.07 -13.46 -2.26
N ASN A 2 -30.43 -12.26 -2.74
CA ASN A 2 -29.58 -11.52 -3.66
C ASN A 2 -28.44 -10.90 -2.86
N TYR A 3 -27.20 -11.22 -3.22
CA TYR A 3 -26.03 -10.58 -2.65
C TYR A 3 -26.09 -9.08 -2.97
N PRO A 4 -25.98 -8.16 -2.00
CA PRO A 4 -26.04 -6.74 -2.28
C PRO A 4 -24.87 -6.34 -3.19
N LEU A 5 -25.19 -5.91 -4.42
CA LEU A 5 -24.23 -5.43 -5.42
C LEU A 5 -23.35 -4.28 -4.89
N GLU A 6 -23.86 -3.52 -3.93
CA GLU A 6 -23.18 -2.38 -3.30
C GLU A 6 -22.08 -2.79 -2.31
N ALA A 7 -22.13 -4.01 -1.75
CA ALA A 7 -21.13 -4.47 -0.78
C ALA A 7 -19.74 -4.67 -1.42
N ALA A 8 -19.68 -4.91 -2.73
CA ALA A 8 -18.44 -5.02 -3.48
C ALA A 8 -17.90 -3.67 -4.00
N GLN A 9 -18.72 -2.61 -4.10
CA GLN A 9 -18.35 -1.36 -4.77
C GLN A 9 -17.34 -0.51 -4.00
N TYR A 10 -17.22 -0.69 -2.68
CA TYR A 10 -16.27 0.04 -1.83
C TYR A 10 -15.14 -0.84 -1.29
N TRP A 11 -15.12 -2.11 -1.67
CA TRP A 11 -14.02 -2.99 -1.32
C TRP A 11 -12.86 -2.75 -2.27
N GLN A 12 -11.86 -2.01 -1.80
CA GLN A 12 -10.46 -2.26 -2.19
C GLN A 12 -10.14 -2.00 -3.67
N TYR A 13 -11.01 -1.27 -4.37
CA TYR A 13 -10.86 -1.02 -5.80
C TYR A 13 -9.45 -0.52 -6.11
N GLY A 14 -8.81 -1.14 -7.09
CA GLY A 14 -7.49 -0.73 -7.55
C GLY A 14 -6.29 -1.38 -6.84
N MET A 15 -6.50 -2.14 -5.76
CA MET A 15 -5.36 -2.74 -5.05
C MET A 15 -4.64 -3.79 -5.91
N MET A 16 -5.42 -4.64 -6.58
CA MET A 16 -4.89 -5.61 -7.55
C MET A 16 -4.10 -4.92 -8.66
N GLU A 17 -4.60 -3.81 -9.18
CA GLU A 17 -3.94 -3.06 -10.25
C GLU A 17 -2.64 -2.43 -9.78
N ALA A 18 -2.64 -1.78 -8.60
CA ALA A 18 -1.45 -1.20 -7.99
C ALA A 18 -0.37 -2.26 -7.74
N ILE A 19 -0.75 -3.43 -7.21
CA ILE A 19 0.18 -4.55 -6.98
C ILE A 19 0.68 -5.11 -8.30
N THR A 20 -0.20 -5.32 -9.29
CA THR A 20 0.19 -5.81 -10.62
C THR A 20 1.18 -4.87 -11.30
N TYR A 21 0.98 -3.55 -11.17
CA TYR A 21 1.94 -2.57 -11.66
C TYR A 21 3.29 -2.73 -10.95
N ALA A 22 3.27 -2.80 -9.62
CA ALA A 22 4.48 -2.96 -8.81
C ALA A 22 5.23 -4.27 -9.12
N GLU A 23 4.53 -5.37 -9.41
CA GLU A 23 5.12 -6.65 -9.81
C GLU A 23 5.82 -6.59 -11.17
N LYS A 24 5.28 -5.82 -12.12
CA LYS A 24 5.88 -5.64 -13.44
C LYS A 24 6.97 -4.57 -13.50
N SER A 25 7.08 -3.76 -12.45
CA SER A 25 8.06 -2.68 -12.34
C SER A 25 9.43 -3.19 -11.89
N SER A 26 10.47 -2.37 -12.07
CA SER A 26 11.85 -2.68 -11.63
C SER A 26 12.11 -2.36 -10.15
N TYR A 27 11.11 -1.92 -9.39
CA TYR A 27 11.32 -1.57 -7.98
C TYR A 27 11.48 -2.82 -7.13
N ASN A 28 12.60 -2.89 -6.41
CA ASN A 28 12.89 -3.95 -5.43
C ASN A 28 12.28 -3.68 -4.05
N CYS A 29 11.50 -2.60 -3.92
CA CYS A 29 10.88 -2.17 -2.67
C CYS A 29 9.58 -1.44 -2.97
N VAL A 30 8.51 -1.78 -2.25
CA VAL A 30 7.20 -1.15 -2.35
C VAL A 30 6.71 -0.79 -0.95
N ILE A 31 6.36 0.47 -0.73
CA ILE A 31 5.90 0.98 0.56
C ILE A 31 4.40 1.30 0.49
N LEU A 32 3.66 0.74 1.44
CA LEU A 32 2.27 1.03 1.73
C LEU A 32 2.21 1.85 3.03
N SER A 33 1.39 2.91 3.04
CA SER A 33 1.25 3.82 4.18
C SER A 33 0.32 3.28 5.25
N SER A 34 0.80 3.08 6.48
CA SER A 34 -0.04 2.72 7.63
C SER A 34 -0.59 3.94 8.40
N ASP A 35 -0.44 5.16 7.88
CA ASP A 35 -0.77 6.39 8.60
C ASP A 35 -2.26 6.52 8.90
N ARG A 36 -3.12 5.91 8.08
CA ARG A 36 -4.56 5.86 8.33
C ARG A 36 -5.08 4.45 8.35
N ASN A 37 -5.98 4.20 9.30
CA ASN A 37 -6.71 2.95 9.38
C ASN A 37 -7.79 2.94 8.29
N SER A 38 -7.47 2.39 7.13
CA SER A 38 -8.45 2.08 6.09
C SER A 38 -8.35 0.62 5.72
N ASN A 39 -9.45 0.10 5.16
CA ASN A 39 -9.57 -1.28 4.70
C ASN A 39 -8.56 -1.68 3.61
N CYS A 40 -7.62 -0.82 3.18
CA CYS A 40 -6.56 -1.16 2.21
C CYS A 40 -5.16 -1.12 2.82
N PHE A 41 -5.00 -0.42 3.95
CA PHE A 41 -3.71 -0.12 4.56
C PHE A 41 -3.66 -0.45 6.06
N ALA A 42 -4.69 -1.10 6.58
CA ALA A 42 -4.61 -1.71 7.89
C ALA A 42 -3.70 -2.94 7.83
N ILE A 43 -3.06 -3.26 8.96
CA ILE A 43 -2.16 -4.40 9.09
C ILE A 43 -2.85 -5.69 8.64
N GLN A 44 -4.09 -5.91 9.09
CA GLN A 44 -4.93 -7.06 8.73
C GLN A 44 -5.20 -7.17 7.22
N ASP A 45 -5.32 -6.04 6.53
CA ASP A 45 -5.51 -6.03 5.07
C ASP A 45 -4.19 -6.28 4.34
N PHE A 46 -3.07 -5.74 4.83
CA PHE A 46 -1.75 -6.02 4.27
C PHE A 46 -1.39 -7.51 4.35
N VAL A 47 -1.55 -8.12 5.54
CA VAL A 47 -1.19 -9.54 5.77
C VAL A 47 -2.11 -10.53 5.08
N THR A 48 -3.27 -10.10 4.57
CA THR A 48 -4.17 -10.99 3.83
C THR A 48 -4.12 -10.72 2.32
N LYS A 49 -4.05 -9.46 1.91
CA LYS A 49 -4.16 -9.07 0.49
C LYS A 49 -2.86 -9.12 -0.25
N ILE A 50 -1.76 -8.69 0.37
CA ILE A 50 -0.46 -8.76 -0.31
C ILE A 50 -0.15 -10.23 -0.65
N PRO A 51 -0.22 -11.20 0.28
CA PRO A 51 -0.02 -12.61 -0.07
C PRO A 51 -0.96 -13.10 -1.16
N PHE A 52 -2.25 -12.73 -1.07
CA PHE A 52 -3.25 -13.13 -2.04
C PHE A 52 -2.93 -12.65 -3.46
N TYR A 53 -2.59 -11.37 -3.63
CA TYR A 53 -2.37 -10.79 -4.95
C TYR A 53 -1.01 -11.16 -5.57
N ILE A 54 0.03 -11.37 -4.76
CA ILE A 54 1.33 -11.84 -5.25
C ILE A 54 1.40 -13.37 -5.40
N GLN A 55 0.29 -14.07 -5.11
CA GLN A 55 0.21 -15.53 -5.11
C GLN A 55 1.28 -16.17 -4.23
N TYR A 56 1.47 -15.60 -3.03
CA TYR A 56 2.51 -16.03 -2.10
C TYR A 56 2.33 -17.51 -1.71
N PRO A 57 3.41 -18.32 -1.67
CA PRO A 57 3.28 -19.76 -1.44
C PRO A 57 2.59 -20.07 -0.10
N PRO A 58 1.55 -20.93 -0.09
CA PRO A 58 0.83 -21.25 1.15
C PRO A 58 1.70 -21.85 2.25
N GLN A 59 2.76 -22.61 1.90
CA GLN A 59 3.68 -23.16 2.89
C GLN A 59 4.54 -22.09 3.56
N GLU A 60 4.81 -20.99 2.87
CA GLU A 60 5.53 -19.84 3.42
C GLU A 60 4.61 -18.94 4.23
N ASP A 61 3.38 -18.72 3.75
CA ASP A 61 2.35 -17.96 4.46
C ASP A 61 2.00 -18.59 5.83
N GLN A 62 1.91 -19.91 5.92
CA GLN A 62 1.70 -20.62 7.19
C GLN A 62 2.87 -20.46 8.18
N ARG A 63 4.06 -20.12 7.69
CA ARG A 63 5.25 -19.80 8.50
C ARG A 63 5.35 -18.31 8.80
N SER A 64 4.37 -17.51 8.37
CA SER A 64 4.45 -16.05 8.34
C SER A 64 4.90 -15.48 9.69
N PRO A 65 5.87 -14.54 9.68
CA PRO A 65 6.36 -13.90 10.89
C PRO A 65 5.38 -12.88 11.49
N ILE A 66 4.21 -12.65 10.87
CA ILE A 66 3.22 -11.69 11.34
C ILE A 66 2.01 -12.44 11.91
N PRO A 67 1.91 -12.56 13.25
CA PRO A 67 0.84 -13.30 13.86
C PRO A 67 -0.56 -12.77 13.52
N PRO A 68 -1.57 -13.63 13.34
CA PRO A 68 -2.96 -13.22 13.08
C PRO A 68 -3.56 -12.30 14.15
N TRP A 69 -3.01 -12.34 15.37
CA TRP A 69 -3.45 -11.53 16.51
C TRP A 69 -2.74 -10.18 16.66
N VAL A 70 -1.91 -9.77 15.69
CA VAL A 70 -1.25 -8.46 15.73
C VAL A 70 -2.30 -7.34 15.62
N LYS A 71 -2.77 -6.89 16.79
CA LYS A 71 -3.55 -5.66 16.94
C LYS A 71 -2.61 -4.46 16.91
N GLY A 72 -2.58 -3.77 15.77
CA GLY A 72 -2.78 -2.31 15.75
C GLY A 72 -1.66 -1.40 16.25
N SER A 73 -0.38 -1.77 16.21
CA SER A 73 0.68 -0.75 16.36
C SER A 73 1.10 -0.20 14.99
N ARG A 74 0.77 1.09 14.75
CA ARG A 74 1.22 1.86 13.58
C ARG A 74 2.72 2.16 13.58
N GLU A 75 3.41 1.85 14.68
CA GLU A 75 4.84 2.08 14.84
C GLU A 75 5.68 0.95 14.25
N LYS A 76 5.07 -0.22 14.04
CA LYS A 76 5.77 -1.38 13.51
C LYS A 76 5.81 -1.29 11.99
N VAL A 77 7.02 -1.49 11.45
CA VAL A 77 7.21 -1.81 10.04
C VAL A 77 6.91 -3.29 9.87
N TYR A 78 5.97 -3.61 8.99
CA TYR A 78 5.73 -4.98 8.55
C TYR A 78 6.33 -5.17 7.17
N SER A 79 6.91 -6.34 6.91
CA SER A 79 7.53 -6.63 5.62
C SER A 79 7.15 -8.02 5.16
N LEU A 80 6.86 -8.14 3.87
CA LEU A 80 6.60 -9.38 3.18
C LEU A 80 7.21 -9.24 1.78
N ASP A 81 8.26 -10.01 1.52
CA ASP A 81 9.07 -9.88 0.30
C ASP A 81 9.50 -8.40 0.06
N LYS A 82 9.30 -7.83 -1.14
CA LYS A 82 9.59 -6.43 -1.43
C LYS A 82 8.59 -5.43 -0.82
N TYR A 83 7.49 -5.88 -0.25
CA TYR A 83 6.42 -5.03 0.28
C TYR A 83 6.65 -4.68 1.74
N ARG A 84 6.42 -3.41 2.08
CA ARG A 84 6.51 -2.89 3.44
C ARG A 84 5.26 -2.10 3.79
N LEU A 85 4.73 -2.32 4.97
CA LEU A 85 3.68 -1.48 5.56
C LEU A 85 4.30 -0.70 6.72
N MET A 86 4.27 0.64 6.63
CA MET A 86 4.87 1.51 7.64
C MET A 86 4.22 2.89 7.69
N SER A 87 4.38 3.57 8.82
CA SER A 87 3.92 4.95 9.00
C SER A 87 4.91 5.91 8.35
N ILE A 88 4.50 6.53 7.23
CA ILE A 88 5.33 7.42 6.42
C ILE A 88 5.51 8.78 7.12
N SER A 89 4.45 9.26 7.78
CA SER A 89 4.46 10.49 8.58
C SER A 89 5.48 10.48 9.71
N ARG A 90 5.87 9.28 10.19
CA ARG A 90 6.83 9.10 11.28
C ARG A 90 8.27 8.86 10.82
N GLN A 91 8.51 8.74 9.51
CA GLN A 91 9.88 8.59 9.00
C GLN A 91 10.50 9.96 8.78
N SER A 92 11.73 10.13 9.29
CA SER A 92 12.56 11.30 9.05
C SER A 92 13.05 11.37 7.61
N GLU A 93 13.34 10.22 7.00
CA GLU A 93 13.79 10.09 5.61
C GLU A 93 13.00 8.97 4.93
N LEU A 94 12.70 9.17 3.64
CA LEU A 94 12.00 8.20 2.82
C LEU A 94 12.96 7.62 1.77
N ASP A 95 12.95 6.30 1.62
CA ASP A 95 13.83 5.61 0.68
C ASP A 95 13.39 5.93 -0.76
N ASN A 96 14.22 6.70 -1.45
CA ASN A 96 13.94 7.16 -2.82
C ASN A 96 14.06 6.07 -3.88
N LYS A 97 14.45 4.85 -3.50
CA LYS A 97 14.48 3.67 -4.38
C LYS A 97 13.21 2.83 -4.27
N CYS A 98 12.31 3.14 -3.34
CA CYS A 98 11.06 2.44 -3.16
C CYS A 98 9.93 3.08 -3.97
N LEU A 99 9.02 2.25 -4.47
CA LEU A 99 7.74 2.68 -5.02
C LEU A 99 6.73 2.85 -3.88
N PHE A 100 6.10 4.00 -3.78
CA PHE A 100 5.08 4.25 -2.77
C PHE A 100 3.69 4.09 -3.36
N ILE A 101 2.86 3.21 -2.78
CA ILE A 101 1.44 3.08 -3.09
C ILE A 101 0.66 3.85 -2.03
N LEU A 102 0.14 5.02 -2.40
CA LEU A 102 -0.47 6.00 -1.49
C LEU A 102 -1.88 6.35 -1.92
N ARG A 103 -2.69 6.87 -1.00
CA ARG A 103 -3.90 7.61 -1.39
C ARG A 103 -3.56 8.99 -1.95
N PRO A 104 -4.42 9.58 -2.78
CA PRO A 104 -4.20 10.91 -3.34
C PRO A 104 -3.93 12.00 -2.30
N ASP A 105 -4.58 11.93 -1.14
CA ASP A 105 -4.43 12.90 -0.06
C ASP A 105 -3.18 12.68 0.82
N GLU A 106 -2.63 11.46 0.83
CA GLU A 106 -1.33 11.17 1.42
C GLU A 106 -0.20 11.78 0.58
N VAL A 107 -0.35 11.83 -0.74
CA VAL A 107 0.59 12.56 -1.62
C VAL A 107 0.61 14.05 -1.30
N THR A 108 -0.56 14.67 -1.10
CA THR A 108 -0.64 16.08 -0.67
C THR A 108 0.09 16.31 0.65
N SER A 109 0.01 15.34 1.58
CA SER A 109 0.70 15.41 2.87
C SER A 109 2.23 15.34 2.73
N LEU A 110 2.75 14.58 1.77
CA LEU A 110 4.18 14.53 1.45
C LEU A 110 4.67 15.83 0.82
N LEU A 111 3.92 16.39 -0.13
CA LEU A 111 4.24 17.68 -0.74
C LEU A 111 4.28 18.80 0.31
N ALA A 112 3.35 18.81 1.25
CA ALA A 112 3.32 19.76 2.36
C ALA A 112 4.52 19.65 3.31
N ARG A 113 5.18 18.48 3.36
CA ARG A 113 6.43 18.27 4.11
C ARG A 113 7.68 18.72 3.36
N GLY A 114 7.56 19.17 2.10
CA GLY A 114 8.69 19.57 1.26
C GLY A 114 9.35 18.40 0.49
N GLU A 115 8.73 17.22 0.51
CA GLU A 115 9.19 16.08 -0.27
C GLU A 115 8.92 16.33 -1.77
N LYS A 116 9.85 15.92 -2.63
CA LYS A 116 9.62 15.94 -4.09
C LYS A 116 8.96 14.63 -4.49
N VAL A 117 7.69 14.70 -4.83
CA VAL A 117 6.91 13.53 -5.26
C VAL A 117 6.80 13.52 -6.78
N LYS A 118 7.18 12.42 -7.41
CA LYS A 118 6.96 12.16 -8.84
C LYS A 118 5.92 11.07 -8.98
N GLU A 119 4.81 11.39 -9.64
CA GLU A 119 3.79 10.41 -9.97
C GLU A 119 4.30 9.49 -11.08
N VAL A 120 4.16 8.19 -10.86
CA VAL A 120 4.59 7.13 -11.77
C VAL A 120 3.37 6.48 -12.42
N TYR A 121 2.33 6.22 -11.61
CA TYR A 121 1.08 5.62 -12.08
C TYR A 121 -0.08 6.03 -11.17
N SER A 122 -1.30 5.99 -11.71
CA SER A 122 -2.53 6.34 -10.99
C SER A 122 -3.60 5.30 -11.27
N VAL A 123 -4.26 4.84 -10.21
CA VAL A 123 -5.33 3.84 -10.30
C VAL A 123 -6.67 4.54 -10.10
N LYS A 124 -7.50 4.51 -11.15
CA LYS A 124 -8.80 5.20 -11.20
C LYS A 124 -9.92 4.21 -11.48
N ASP A 125 -11.08 4.44 -10.88
CA ASP A 125 -12.28 3.67 -11.21
C ASP A 125 -12.88 4.08 -12.56
N PRO A 126 -13.89 3.34 -13.08
CA PRO A 126 -14.53 3.69 -14.35
C PRO A 126 -15.24 5.06 -14.36
N ARG A 127 -15.45 5.68 -13.19
CA ARG A 127 -15.99 7.03 -13.04
C ARG A 127 -14.87 8.10 -13.02
N GLY A 128 -13.61 7.68 -13.12
CA GLY A 128 -12.44 8.55 -13.05
C GLY A 128 -12.01 8.91 -11.62
N ILE A 129 -12.59 8.30 -10.59
CA ILE A 129 -12.22 8.55 -9.19
C ILE A 129 -10.90 7.85 -8.91
N GLU A 130 -9.91 8.61 -8.46
CA GLU A 130 -8.59 8.11 -8.13
C GLU A 130 -8.56 7.48 -6.73
N HIS A 131 -8.13 6.22 -6.66
CA HIS A 131 -8.05 5.46 -5.41
C HIS A 131 -6.61 5.36 -4.90
N PHE A 132 -5.65 5.21 -5.81
CA PHE A 132 -4.24 5.12 -5.47
C PHE A 132 -3.37 5.94 -6.43
N LYS A 133 -2.31 6.51 -5.87
CA LYS A 133 -1.16 7.04 -6.59
C LYS A 133 0.06 6.21 -6.28
N LEU A 134 0.76 5.82 -7.33
CA LEU A 134 2.05 5.15 -7.27
C LEU A 134 3.10 6.23 -7.54
N VAL A 135 3.97 6.47 -6.56
CA VAL A 135 4.88 7.62 -6.60
C VAL A 135 6.31 7.25 -6.20
N GLU A 136 7.26 7.98 -6.76
CA GLU A 136 8.63 8.09 -6.27
C GLU A 136 8.72 9.30 -5.34
N VAL A 137 9.41 9.14 -4.21
CA VAL A 137 9.64 10.24 -3.27
C VAL A 137 11.15 10.52 -3.23
N ASN A 138 11.53 11.75 -3.53
CA ASN A 138 12.90 12.23 -3.36
C ASN A 138 12.92 13.23 -2.21
N SER A 139 13.69 12.93 -1.16
CA SER A 139 13.94 13.91 -0.12
C SER A 139 14.75 15.08 -0.68
N SER A 140 14.20 16.28 -0.50
CA SER A 140 14.96 17.52 -0.76
C SER A 140 16.00 17.64 0.35
N LYS A 141 17.26 17.31 0.05
CA LYS A 141 18.39 17.80 0.84
C LYS A 141 18.55 19.31 0.63
#